data_AF-S3AME0-F1
#
_entry.id   AF-S3AME0-F1
#
_cell.length_a   1.000
_cell.length_b   1.000
_cell.length_c   1.000
_cell.angle_alpha   90.00
_cell.angle_beta   90.00
_cell.angle_gamma   90.00
#
_symmetry.space_group_name_H-M   'P 1'
#
loop_
_entity.id
_entity.type
_entity.pdbx_description
1 polymer ?
#
loop_
_entity_poly.entity_id
_entity_poly.type
_entity_poly.pdbx_seq_one_letter_code
_entity_poly.pdbx_strand_id
1 'polypeptide(L)'
;MEHGIDETDIKMGMMLNRGQAWSRFETGPKRVQGRLEAEHGVKGGERVAEKHDFLDDLIDIQSDWQALSNPLDALMGSLGGNNAENKPYDPADYKEQPWANPNRCLQCASGDANVCRRCQNVCPVDAIDIHNQTVSIAEHCIQCGLCDAVCPMEVFNTRRHAPRKLYDQVARAASAYNQAYVTCTRALGRKPLGNEICLPCVGMVSRDTWFAILTDFDNVSVYLPFGVCDKCRTTTGEQTYCDHIAVAEAWTGATVGFESDESALDHDLTRAYKRSQFLSSSVNAAERLVTRTTPLLAGAQAVADRINTHARALDKLQNQLDESIGIRTTNNRQAMLTQDRRLMMGALQHDEGLADFVKLEAPVWDSTRCTLCGECEKTCTMHAIDIDERGNLLIRQQFCTNCDACVRVCPEPGALVMQSMDITQLVVHDRQAEEAERIRIRTRERARRMLETGKKQLGNLVESLEETTEEAAQETAEEALREAPEDKD
;
A
#
# COMPACT_ATOMS: atom_id res chain seq x y z
N MET A 1 -3.82 -33.89 46.50
CA MET A 1 -5.02 -33.84 45.65
C MET A 1 -4.57 -33.29 44.32
N GLU A 2 -4.11 -34.19 43.46
CA GLU A 2 -3.71 -33.89 42.09
C GLU A 2 -5.00 -33.82 41.26
N HIS A 3 -5.23 -32.68 40.61
CA HIS A 3 -6.20 -32.60 39.52
C HIS A 3 -5.41 -32.33 38.24
N GLY A 4 -5.12 -33.42 37.53
CA GLY A 4 -4.65 -33.37 36.15
C GLY A 4 -5.78 -32.91 35.25
N ILE A 5 -5.49 -31.92 34.41
CA ILE A 5 -6.33 -31.53 33.29
C ILE A 5 -5.90 -32.42 32.12
N ASP A 6 -6.84 -33.22 31.63
CA ASP A 6 -6.63 -34.28 30.65
C ASP A 6 -6.34 -33.69 29.25
N GLU A 7 -5.28 -34.15 28.59
CA GLU A 7 -4.82 -33.68 27.27
C GLU A 7 -5.84 -33.98 26.14
N THR A 8 -6.87 -34.78 26.41
CA THR A 8 -7.97 -35.06 25.49
C THR A 8 -9.01 -33.95 25.39
N ASP A 9 -9.18 -33.11 26.42
CA ASP A 9 -10.18 -32.02 26.40
C ASP A 9 -9.70 -30.82 25.55
N ILE A 10 -8.39 -30.64 25.41
CA ILE A 10 -7.79 -29.59 24.55
C ILE A 10 -7.96 -29.95 23.07
N LYS A 11 -7.88 -31.25 22.71
CA LYS A 11 -8.04 -31.70 21.31
C LYS A 11 -9.50 -31.67 20.84
N MET A 12 -10.47 -31.89 21.74
CA MET A 12 -11.89 -31.81 21.38
C MET A 12 -12.35 -30.36 21.17
N GLY A 13 -11.82 -29.40 21.94
CA GLY A 13 -12.06 -27.97 21.77
C GLY A 13 -11.51 -27.39 20.45
N MET A 14 -10.39 -27.94 19.95
CA MET A 14 -9.79 -27.52 18.67
C MET A 14 -10.49 -28.10 17.44
N MET A 15 -11.15 -29.26 17.54
CA MET A 15 -11.86 -29.87 16.40
C MET A 15 -13.22 -29.21 16.12
N LEU A 16 -13.93 -28.73 17.15
CA LEU A 16 -15.23 -28.06 16.98
C LEU A 16 -15.11 -26.66 16.33
N ASN A 17 -13.93 -26.02 16.37
CA ASN A 17 -13.68 -24.70 15.78
C ASN A 17 -13.34 -24.74 14.28
N ARG A 18 -13.01 -25.90 13.71
CA ARG A 18 -12.65 -26.03 12.28
C ARG A 18 -13.84 -25.93 11.31
N GLY A 19 -15.06 -26.22 11.79
CA GLY A 19 -16.29 -26.12 10.99
C GLY A 19 -17.07 -24.82 11.16
N GLN A 20 -16.75 -24.00 12.17
CA GLN A 20 -17.51 -22.78 12.50
C GLN A 20 -16.82 -21.47 12.05
N ALA A 21 -15.56 -21.53 11.61
CA ALA A 21 -14.84 -20.37 11.08
C ALA A 21 -15.44 -19.85 9.76
N TRP A 22 -16.09 -20.71 8.97
CA TRP A 22 -16.68 -20.35 7.68
C TRP A 22 -18.16 -19.95 7.73
N SER A 23 -18.91 -20.34 8.77
CA SER A 23 -20.34 -20.01 8.89
C SER A 23 -20.63 -18.66 9.57
N ARG A 24 -19.59 -17.87 9.87
CA ARG A 24 -19.71 -16.55 10.52
C ARG A 24 -19.42 -15.37 9.56
N PHE A 25 -19.21 -15.67 8.28
CA PHE A 25 -18.94 -14.71 7.20
C PHE A 25 -20.18 -13.91 6.72
N GLU A 26 -21.39 -14.20 7.19
CA GLU A 26 -22.62 -13.56 6.68
C GLU A 26 -23.22 -12.44 7.56
N THR A 27 -22.59 -12.05 8.69
CA THR A 27 -23.12 -10.95 9.52
C THR A 27 -22.02 -10.04 10.07
N GLY A 28 -21.37 -9.29 9.18
CA GLY A 28 -20.65 -8.07 9.56
C GLY A 28 -21.63 -6.96 9.99
N PRO A 29 -21.24 -6.03 10.86
CA PRO A 29 -22.12 -4.95 11.33
C PRO A 29 -22.54 -4.04 10.16
N LYS A 30 -23.84 -4.01 9.85
CA LYS A 30 -24.50 -3.15 8.83
C LYS A 30 -24.42 -1.64 9.12
N ARG A 31 -23.36 -1.15 9.76
CA ARG A 31 -23.32 0.22 10.34
C ARG A 31 -22.11 1.06 9.92
N VAL A 32 -21.46 0.72 8.80
CA VAL A 32 -20.45 1.58 8.15
C VAL A 32 -20.94 2.11 6.78
N GLN A 33 -21.91 1.43 6.16
CA GLN A 33 -22.48 1.84 4.87
C GLN A 33 -23.22 3.19 4.95
N GLY A 34 -23.86 3.51 6.08
CA GLY A 34 -24.65 4.74 6.24
C GLY A 34 -23.87 6.01 6.58
N ARG A 35 -22.55 5.97 6.80
CA ARG A 35 -21.75 7.18 7.12
C ARG A 35 -20.91 7.68 5.93
N LEU A 36 -20.55 6.80 5.00
CA LEU A 36 -19.95 7.16 3.71
C LEU A 36 -20.98 7.77 2.73
N GLU A 37 -22.27 7.43 2.87
CA GLU A 37 -23.36 7.94 2.03
C GLU A 37 -23.76 9.41 2.30
N ALA A 38 -23.30 10.01 3.40
CA ALA A 38 -23.70 11.36 3.80
C ALA A 38 -22.79 12.49 3.25
N GLU A 39 -21.57 12.17 2.81
CA GLU A 39 -20.64 13.17 2.24
C GLU A 39 -20.29 12.92 0.77
N HIS A 40 -20.61 11.74 0.22
CA HIS A 40 -20.52 11.46 -1.21
C HIS A 40 -21.88 10.99 -1.72
N GLY A 41 -22.54 11.84 -2.51
CA GLY A 41 -23.79 11.50 -3.17
C GLY A 41 -23.59 10.36 -4.16
N VAL A 42 -23.73 9.12 -3.69
CA VAL A 42 -23.78 7.92 -4.51
C VAL A 42 -25.17 7.32 -4.35
N LYS A 43 -26.05 7.61 -5.31
CA LYS A 43 -27.27 6.82 -5.51
C LYS A 43 -26.87 5.47 -6.08
N GLY A 44 -27.42 4.41 -5.51
CA GLY A 44 -27.10 3.05 -5.87
C GLY A 44 -27.43 2.67 -7.32
N GLY A 45 -26.76 1.62 -7.77
CA GLY A 45 -27.35 0.63 -8.67
C GLY A 45 -27.61 1.07 -10.10
N GLU A 46 -26.66 1.70 -10.75
CA GLU A 46 -26.49 1.63 -12.21
C GLU A 46 -24.99 1.58 -12.48
N ARG A 47 -24.52 0.54 -13.19
CA ARG A 47 -23.19 0.57 -13.79
C ARG A 47 -23.18 1.77 -14.73
N VAL A 48 -22.55 2.86 -14.32
CA VAL A 48 -22.25 3.98 -15.20
C VAL A 48 -21.34 3.42 -16.27
N ALA A 49 -21.90 3.12 -17.43
CA ALA A 49 -21.13 2.82 -18.61
C ALA A 49 -20.23 4.04 -18.86
N GLU A 50 -18.93 3.90 -18.63
CA GLU A 50 -17.95 4.88 -19.09
C GLU A 50 -18.23 5.13 -20.57
N LYS A 51 -18.39 6.41 -20.95
CA LYS A 51 -18.59 6.78 -22.34
C LYS A 51 -17.46 6.18 -23.18
N HIS A 52 -17.86 5.30 -24.08
CA HIS A 52 -17.02 4.74 -25.13
C HIS A 52 -16.68 5.88 -26.08
N ASP A 53 -15.42 6.32 -26.07
CA ASP A 53 -14.98 7.44 -26.88
C ASP A 53 -14.18 6.92 -28.08
N PHE A 54 -13.99 7.77 -29.09
CA PHE A 54 -13.32 7.45 -30.36
C PHE A 54 -11.91 6.82 -30.21
N LEU A 55 -11.18 7.14 -29.12
CA LEU A 55 -9.88 6.53 -28.84
C LEU A 55 -9.98 5.07 -28.44
N ASP A 56 -11.09 4.69 -27.81
CA ASP A 56 -11.35 3.30 -27.45
C ASP A 56 -11.69 2.47 -28.67
N ASP A 57 -12.50 3.03 -29.59
CA ASP A 57 -12.75 2.39 -30.90
C ASP A 57 -11.42 2.12 -31.62
N LEU A 58 -10.46 3.06 -31.58
CA LEU A 58 -9.14 2.89 -32.21
C LEU A 58 -8.27 1.84 -31.51
N ILE A 59 -8.28 1.79 -30.17
CA ILE A 59 -7.53 0.79 -29.39
C ILE A 59 -8.09 -0.60 -29.68
N ASP A 60 -9.41 -0.76 -29.69
CA ASP A 60 -10.07 -2.04 -29.93
C ASP A 60 -9.80 -2.51 -31.36
N ILE A 61 -9.94 -1.64 -32.36
CA ILE A 61 -9.61 -1.94 -33.78
C ILE A 61 -8.13 -2.33 -33.94
N GLN A 62 -7.19 -1.65 -33.26
CA GLN A 62 -5.78 -2.01 -33.34
C GLN A 62 -5.51 -3.36 -32.65
N SER A 63 -6.12 -3.61 -31.49
CA SER A 63 -5.95 -4.86 -30.75
C SER A 63 -6.51 -6.06 -31.53
N ASP A 64 -7.65 -5.88 -32.19
CA ASP A 64 -8.25 -6.87 -33.10
C ASP A 64 -7.38 -7.08 -34.34
N TRP A 65 -6.80 -6.01 -34.89
CA TRP A 65 -5.90 -6.09 -36.04
C TRP A 65 -4.54 -6.72 -35.68
N GLN A 66 -4.00 -6.49 -34.47
CA GLN A 66 -2.81 -7.18 -33.95
C GLN A 66 -3.09 -8.67 -33.66
N ALA A 67 -4.26 -9.00 -33.10
CA ALA A 67 -4.68 -10.39 -32.91
C ALA A 67 -4.84 -11.13 -34.26
N LEU A 68 -5.30 -10.44 -35.31
CA LEU A 68 -5.44 -10.99 -36.67
C LEU A 68 -4.12 -11.01 -37.48
N SER A 69 -3.17 -10.11 -37.21
CA SER A 69 -1.92 -9.96 -37.98
C SER A 69 -0.71 -10.70 -37.39
N ASN A 70 -0.86 -11.36 -36.25
CA ASN A 70 0.21 -12.13 -35.59
C ASN A 70 0.13 -13.68 -35.71
N PRO A 71 -0.03 -14.29 -36.91
CA PRO A 71 0.32 -15.70 -37.08
C PRO A 71 1.85 -15.91 -37.17
N LEU A 72 2.63 -14.82 -37.34
CA LEU A 72 4.08 -14.86 -37.53
C LEU A 72 4.91 -14.63 -36.25
N ASP A 73 4.40 -13.93 -35.23
CA ASP A 73 5.08 -13.80 -33.93
C ASP A 73 5.13 -15.14 -33.17
N ALA A 74 4.08 -15.95 -33.31
CA ALA A 74 4.05 -17.34 -32.84
C ALA A 74 5.08 -18.24 -33.57
N LEU A 75 5.50 -17.87 -34.78
CA LEU A 75 6.50 -18.58 -35.59
C LEU A 75 7.93 -18.03 -35.41
N MET A 76 8.10 -16.71 -35.24
CA MET A 76 9.40 -16.04 -35.04
C MET A 76 9.96 -16.18 -33.63
N GLY A 77 9.11 -16.36 -32.61
CA GLY A 77 9.55 -16.74 -31.26
C GLY A 77 10.32 -18.08 -31.21
N SER A 78 10.27 -18.88 -32.28
CA SER A 78 11.06 -20.12 -32.41
C SER A 78 12.48 -19.93 -32.95
N LEU A 79 12.84 -18.76 -33.51
CA LEU A 79 14.10 -18.55 -34.24
C LEU A 79 15.01 -17.46 -33.68
N GLY A 80 14.55 -16.64 -32.72
CA GLY A 80 15.33 -15.59 -32.07
C GLY A 80 15.46 -15.81 -30.57
N GLY A 81 16.13 -16.89 -30.15
CA GLY A 81 16.18 -17.32 -28.76
C GLY A 81 16.94 -16.36 -27.83
N ASN A 82 16.22 -15.42 -27.20
CA ASN A 82 16.59 -14.97 -25.86
C ASN A 82 16.28 -16.12 -24.89
N ASN A 83 17.30 -16.87 -24.48
CA ASN A 83 17.17 -18.05 -23.58
C ASN A 83 16.45 -17.78 -22.24
N ALA A 84 16.16 -16.53 -21.89
CA ALA A 84 15.42 -16.15 -20.68
C ALA A 84 13.89 -16.37 -20.81
N GLU A 85 13.30 -16.18 -21.99
CA GLU A 85 11.83 -16.26 -22.16
C GLU A 85 11.32 -17.72 -22.21
N ASN A 86 12.16 -18.65 -22.69
CA ASN A 86 11.83 -20.07 -22.82
C ASN A 86 12.24 -20.97 -21.63
N LYS A 87 12.73 -20.42 -20.51
CA LYS A 87 13.04 -21.24 -19.33
C LYS A 87 11.76 -21.90 -18.78
N PRO A 88 11.70 -23.22 -18.52
CA PRO A 88 10.54 -23.85 -17.88
C PRO A 88 10.24 -23.24 -16.51
N TYR A 89 8.97 -23.30 -16.08
CA TYR A 89 8.61 -22.87 -14.73
C TYR A 89 9.32 -23.72 -13.68
N ASP A 90 10.02 -23.06 -12.75
CA ASP A 90 10.65 -23.70 -11.59
C ASP A 90 10.19 -22.97 -10.32
N PRO A 91 9.46 -23.63 -9.41
CA PRO A 91 9.10 -23.07 -8.10
C PRO A 91 10.29 -22.52 -7.31
N ALA A 92 11.51 -23.04 -7.50
CA ALA A 92 12.70 -22.58 -6.81
C ALA A 92 13.08 -21.13 -7.19
N ASP A 93 12.69 -20.65 -8.38
CA ASP A 93 12.98 -19.28 -8.83
C ASP A 93 12.30 -18.21 -7.98
N TYR A 94 11.22 -18.59 -7.29
CA TYR A 94 10.42 -17.73 -6.41
C TYR A 94 10.75 -17.95 -4.95
N LYS A 95 11.68 -18.84 -4.61
CA LYS A 95 12.05 -19.17 -3.24
C LYS A 95 13.45 -18.69 -2.94
N GLU A 96 13.62 -18.10 -1.77
CA GLU A 96 14.91 -17.57 -1.32
C GLU A 96 15.05 -17.88 0.17
N GLN A 97 16.19 -18.45 0.55
CA GLN A 97 16.53 -18.57 1.96
C GLN A 97 16.91 -17.18 2.48
N PRO A 98 16.24 -16.67 3.52
CA PRO A 98 16.59 -15.38 4.08
C PRO A 98 17.95 -15.45 4.78
N TRP A 99 18.61 -14.31 4.94
CA TRP A 99 19.67 -14.15 5.93
C TRP A 99 19.13 -13.38 7.13
N ALA A 100 19.65 -13.68 8.32
CA ALA A 100 19.23 -13.05 9.55
C ALA A 100 20.19 -11.93 9.97
N ASN A 101 19.66 -10.86 10.55
CA ASN A 101 20.42 -9.81 11.23
C ASN A 101 20.25 -9.95 12.76
N PRO A 102 21.20 -10.60 13.47
CA PRO A 102 21.06 -10.86 14.90
C PRO A 102 20.93 -9.60 15.76
N ASN A 103 21.48 -8.47 15.30
CA ASN A 103 21.43 -7.19 16.02
C ASN A 103 19.99 -6.67 16.18
N ARG A 104 19.05 -7.15 15.36
CA ARG A 104 17.62 -6.80 15.46
C ARG A 104 16.82 -7.79 16.29
N CYS A 105 17.37 -8.96 16.60
CA CYS A 105 16.65 -10.04 17.24
C CYS A 105 16.46 -9.78 18.74
N LEU A 106 15.21 -9.78 19.18
CA LEU A 106 14.82 -9.55 20.59
C LEU A 106 15.39 -10.61 21.54
N GLN A 107 15.45 -11.87 21.10
CA GLN A 107 16.05 -12.94 21.89
C GLN A 107 17.58 -12.81 21.98
N CYS A 108 18.25 -12.35 20.91
CA CYS A 108 19.68 -12.03 20.96
C CYS A 108 19.97 -10.82 21.87
N ALA A 109 19.13 -9.78 21.79
CA ALA A 109 19.29 -8.56 22.56
C ALA A 109 19.07 -8.76 24.07
N SER A 110 18.07 -9.57 24.44
CA SER A 110 17.76 -9.88 25.84
C SER A 110 18.60 -11.02 26.41
N GLY A 111 19.08 -11.95 25.57
CA GLY A 111 19.70 -13.20 26.01
C GLY A 111 18.71 -14.22 26.59
N ASP A 112 17.40 -13.98 26.49
CA ASP A 112 16.35 -14.83 27.05
C ASP A 112 15.38 -15.32 25.97
N ALA A 113 15.25 -16.65 25.86
CA ALA A 113 14.32 -17.31 24.93
C ALA A 113 12.84 -17.04 25.25
N ASN A 114 12.50 -16.66 26.47
CA ASN A 114 11.11 -16.36 26.86
C ASN A 114 10.62 -15.02 26.29
N VAL A 115 11.53 -14.16 25.83
CA VAL A 115 11.18 -12.84 25.29
C VAL A 115 10.52 -12.95 23.92
N CYS A 116 11.05 -13.74 22.98
CA CYS A 116 10.44 -13.89 21.66
C CYS A 116 10.82 -15.21 21.00
N ARG A 117 9.82 -15.99 20.56
CA ARG A 117 10.00 -17.24 19.78
C ARG A 117 9.13 -17.32 18.52
N ARG A 118 8.58 -16.18 18.07
CA ARG A 118 7.57 -16.15 16.98
C ARG A 118 8.03 -16.88 15.72
N CYS A 119 9.26 -16.61 15.27
CA CYS A 119 9.82 -17.24 14.08
C CYS A 119 10.11 -18.74 14.24
N GLN A 120 10.54 -19.17 15.43
CA GLN A 120 10.74 -20.59 15.75
C GLN A 120 9.39 -21.32 15.74
N ASN A 121 8.38 -20.74 16.39
CA ASN A 121 7.05 -21.35 16.52
C ASN A 121 6.29 -21.44 15.18
N VAL A 122 6.48 -20.49 14.27
CA VAL A 122 5.79 -20.51 12.96
C VAL A 122 6.49 -21.42 11.96
N CYS A 123 7.75 -21.79 12.18
CA CYS A 123 8.54 -22.53 11.20
C CYS A 123 8.02 -23.98 11.07
N PRO A 124 7.51 -24.40 9.91
CA PRO A 124 6.91 -25.73 9.75
C PRO A 124 7.92 -26.88 9.79
N VAL A 125 9.21 -26.56 9.76
CA VAL A 125 10.32 -27.52 9.69
C VAL A 125 11.40 -27.24 10.74
N ASP A 126 11.13 -26.38 11.73
CA ASP A 126 12.07 -26.06 12.82
C ASP A 126 13.49 -25.72 12.35
N ALA A 127 13.60 -24.88 11.32
CA ALA A 127 14.90 -24.54 10.71
C ALA A 127 15.61 -23.34 11.34
N ILE A 128 15.05 -22.72 12.38
CA ILE A 128 15.57 -21.47 12.97
C ILE A 128 16.09 -21.73 14.37
N ASP A 129 17.39 -21.54 14.56
CA ASP A 129 18.04 -21.63 15.87
C ASP A 129 18.62 -20.28 16.29
N ILE A 130 18.43 -19.95 17.58
CA ILE A 130 18.86 -18.68 18.16
C ILE A 130 19.66 -19.00 19.42
N HIS A 131 20.97 -18.83 19.32
CA HIS A 131 21.92 -19.17 20.37
C HIS A 131 23.11 -18.19 20.36
N ASN A 132 23.63 -17.85 21.55
CA ASN A 132 24.81 -16.98 21.73
C ASN A 132 24.82 -15.71 20.86
N GLN A 133 23.72 -14.95 20.86
CA GLN A 133 23.56 -13.72 20.07
C GLN A 133 23.67 -13.92 18.53
N THR A 134 23.50 -15.15 18.06
CA THR A 134 23.44 -15.47 16.64
C THR A 134 22.08 -16.05 16.28
N VAL A 135 21.67 -15.84 15.03
CA VAL A 135 20.47 -16.43 14.44
C VAL A 135 20.94 -17.25 13.25
N SER A 136 20.76 -18.57 13.32
CA SER A 136 21.15 -19.52 12.28
C SER A 136 19.93 -20.14 11.61
N ILE A 137 20.06 -20.42 10.32
CA ILE A 137 19.00 -21.00 9.50
C ILE A 137 19.55 -22.27 8.88
N ALA A 138 18.96 -23.40 9.26
CA ALA A 138 19.40 -24.72 8.83
C ALA A 138 19.09 -24.99 7.35
N GLU A 139 19.84 -25.94 6.76
CA GLU A 139 19.73 -26.31 5.34
C GLU A 139 18.37 -26.90 4.97
N HIS A 140 17.64 -27.49 5.92
CA HIS A 140 16.30 -28.02 5.70
C HIS A 140 15.20 -26.95 5.67
N CYS A 141 15.57 -25.65 5.70
CA CYS A 141 14.65 -24.54 5.45
C CYS A 141 13.96 -24.68 4.09
N ILE A 142 12.63 -24.68 4.10
CA ILE A 142 11.81 -24.79 2.87
C ILE A 142 11.53 -23.43 2.20
N GLN A 143 12.17 -22.36 2.69
CA GLN A 143 12.15 -21.02 2.09
C GLN A 143 10.74 -20.43 1.93
N CYS A 144 9.85 -20.70 2.90
CA CYS A 144 8.44 -20.30 2.85
C CYS A 144 8.17 -18.83 3.20
N GLY A 145 9.10 -18.14 3.85
CA GLY A 145 8.97 -16.73 4.22
C GLY A 145 8.13 -16.42 5.48
N LEU A 146 7.50 -17.42 6.12
CA LEU A 146 6.65 -17.20 7.30
C LEU A 146 7.38 -16.54 8.48
N CYS A 147 8.66 -16.87 8.66
CA CYS A 147 9.47 -16.30 9.74
C CYS A 147 9.67 -14.80 9.61
N ASP A 148 9.67 -14.28 8.37
CA ASP A 148 9.76 -12.86 8.07
C ASP A 148 8.45 -12.16 8.45
N ALA A 149 7.32 -12.69 7.99
CA ALA A 149 5.98 -12.16 8.24
C ALA A 149 5.64 -12.00 9.73
N VAL A 150 6.06 -12.95 10.57
CA VAL A 150 5.78 -12.90 12.01
C VAL A 150 6.82 -12.13 12.83
N CYS A 151 7.94 -11.70 12.22
CA CYS A 151 9.04 -11.07 12.93
C CYS A 151 8.77 -9.57 13.12
N PRO A 152 8.49 -9.09 14.35
CA PRO A 152 8.17 -7.69 14.57
C PRO A 152 9.37 -6.74 14.38
N MET A 153 10.59 -7.27 14.21
CA MET A 153 11.82 -6.49 14.05
C MET A 153 12.46 -6.65 12.66
N GLU A 154 11.83 -7.41 11.75
CA GLU A 154 12.37 -7.74 10.42
C GLU A 154 13.82 -8.24 10.49
N VAL A 155 14.04 -9.25 11.33
CA VAL A 155 15.35 -9.90 11.48
C VAL A 155 15.75 -10.59 10.18
N PHE A 156 14.78 -11.21 9.50
CA PHE A 156 14.99 -11.93 8.26
C PHE A 156 14.95 -10.97 7.08
N ASN A 157 15.82 -11.20 6.11
CA ASN A 157 15.91 -10.39 4.92
C ASN A 157 16.02 -11.29 3.70
N THR A 158 15.30 -10.93 2.64
CA THR A 158 15.40 -11.55 1.32
C THR A 158 15.69 -10.47 0.29
N ARG A 159 16.31 -10.83 -0.84
CA ARG A 159 16.56 -9.85 -1.91
C ARG A 159 15.28 -9.50 -2.65
N ARG A 160 14.37 -10.47 -2.79
CA ARG A 160 13.19 -10.35 -3.66
C ARG A 160 11.89 -10.01 -2.94
N HIS A 161 11.73 -10.40 -1.68
CA HIS A 161 10.43 -10.41 -1.02
C HIS A 161 10.35 -9.55 0.24
N ALA A 162 11.19 -8.52 0.34
CA ALA A 162 11.05 -7.53 1.40
C ALA A 162 9.65 -6.87 1.34
N PRO A 163 9.00 -6.54 2.48
CA PRO A 163 7.64 -6.02 2.51
C PRO A 163 7.36 -4.88 1.54
N ARG A 164 8.27 -3.89 1.47
CA ARG A 164 8.13 -2.77 0.51
C ARG A 164 8.15 -3.22 -0.94
N LYS A 165 9.03 -4.16 -1.31
CA LYS A 165 9.11 -4.66 -2.68
C LYS A 165 7.86 -5.44 -3.06
N LEU A 166 7.31 -6.19 -2.11
CA LEU A 166 6.06 -6.92 -2.30
C LEU A 166 4.90 -5.95 -2.54
N TYR A 167 4.75 -4.94 -1.67
CA TYR A 167 3.78 -3.87 -1.86
C TYR A 167 3.95 -3.21 -3.25
N ASP A 168 5.16 -2.86 -3.65
CA ASP A 168 5.43 -2.25 -4.96
C ASP A 168 5.05 -3.17 -6.13
N GLN A 169 5.20 -4.50 -5.98
CA GLN A 169 4.77 -5.47 -6.99
C GLN A 169 3.24 -5.53 -7.10
N VAL A 170 2.55 -5.58 -5.97
CA VAL A 170 1.09 -5.56 -5.92
C VAL A 170 0.54 -4.25 -6.48
N ALA A 171 1.09 -3.11 -6.05
CA ALA A 171 0.69 -1.79 -6.52
C ALA A 171 0.84 -1.64 -8.06
N ARG A 172 1.94 -2.16 -8.63
CA ARG A 172 2.13 -2.18 -10.08
C ARG A 172 1.09 -3.04 -10.79
N ALA A 173 0.81 -4.23 -10.28
CA ALA A 173 -0.19 -5.14 -10.85
C ALA A 173 -1.60 -4.53 -10.76
N ALA A 174 -2.00 -4.10 -9.56
CA ALA A 174 -3.31 -3.53 -9.28
C ALA A 174 -3.60 -2.24 -10.07
N SER A 175 -2.56 -1.44 -10.36
CA SER A 175 -2.70 -0.23 -11.18
C SER A 175 -2.81 -0.53 -12.68
N ALA A 176 -2.24 -1.64 -13.15
CA ALA A 176 -2.18 -1.98 -14.57
C ALA A 176 -3.36 -2.84 -15.03
N TYR A 177 -3.85 -3.74 -14.17
CA TYR A 177 -4.86 -4.74 -14.48
C TYR A 177 -6.17 -4.50 -13.75
N ASN A 178 -7.27 -5.02 -14.30
CA ASN A 178 -8.58 -4.98 -13.66
C ASN A 178 -8.54 -5.65 -12.29
N GLN A 179 -7.83 -6.78 -12.18
CA GLN A 179 -7.62 -7.51 -10.94
C GLN A 179 -6.15 -7.90 -10.78
N ALA A 180 -5.62 -7.83 -9.55
CA ALA A 180 -4.32 -8.38 -9.20
C ALA A 180 -4.46 -9.56 -8.24
N TYR A 181 -3.64 -10.60 -8.45
CA TYR A 181 -3.71 -11.84 -7.69
C TYR A 181 -2.43 -12.11 -6.91
N VAL A 182 -2.53 -12.26 -5.60
CA VAL A 182 -1.46 -12.80 -4.76
C VAL A 182 -1.64 -14.30 -4.65
N THR A 183 -0.63 -15.08 -5.01
CA THR A 183 -0.71 -16.54 -4.98
C THR A 183 0.62 -17.15 -4.53
N CYS A 184 0.69 -18.48 -4.46
CA CYS A 184 1.93 -19.17 -4.15
C CYS A 184 2.38 -20.14 -5.24
N THR A 185 3.67 -20.47 -5.23
CA THR A 185 4.29 -21.41 -6.18
C THR A 185 3.55 -22.74 -6.31
N ARG A 186 2.99 -23.23 -5.20
CA ARG A 186 2.25 -24.50 -5.19
C ARG A 186 0.87 -24.40 -5.84
N ALA A 187 0.18 -23.27 -5.65
CA ALA A 187 -1.14 -23.03 -6.21
C ALA A 187 -1.09 -22.72 -7.70
N LEU A 188 -0.10 -21.93 -8.13
CA LEU A 188 0.01 -21.49 -9.51
C LEU A 188 0.50 -22.60 -10.45
N GLY A 189 1.59 -23.30 -10.10
CA GLY A 189 2.11 -24.42 -10.91
C GLY A 189 2.62 -24.07 -12.32
N ARG A 190 2.52 -22.82 -12.73
CA ARG A 190 2.98 -22.26 -14.01
C ARG A 190 3.67 -20.91 -13.80
N LYS A 191 4.23 -20.36 -14.88
CA LYS A 191 4.75 -18.98 -14.86
C LYS A 191 3.62 -18.00 -14.55
N PRO A 192 3.86 -17.03 -13.65
CA PRO A 192 2.92 -15.97 -13.37
C PRO A 192 2.76 -15.06 -14.59
N LEU A 193 1.51 -14.67 -14.82
CA LEU A 193 1.13 -13.59 -15.72
C LEU A 193 1.39 -12.24 -15.05
N GLY A 194 1.27 -11.15 -15.80
CA GLY A 194 1.72 -9.83 -15.35
C GLY A 194 1.01 -9.29 -14.11
N ASN A 195 -0.20 -9.78 -13.79
CA ASN A 195 -0.97 -9.41 -12.61
C ASN A 195 -0.94 -10.45 -11.48
N GLU A 196 -0.12 -11.49 -11.62
CA GLU A 196 -0.01 -12.56 -10.62
C GLU A 196 1.31 -12.44 -9.84
N ILE A 197 1.20 -12.12 -8.55
CA ILE A 197 2.32 -12.04 -7.63
C ILE A 197 2.53 -13.43 -7.03
N CYS A 198 3.45 -14.20 -7.61
CA CYS A 198 3.78 -15.55 -7.18
C CYS A 198 4.81 -15.57 -6.05
N LEU A 199 4.38 -16.02 -4.87
CA LEU A 199 5.17 -16.07 -3.64
C LEU A 199 5.60 -17.51 -3.26
N PRO A 200 6.62 -17.70 -2.42
CA PRO A 200 6.85 -18.98 -1.74
C PRO A 200 5.61 -19.50 -1.01
N CYS A 201 4.90 -18.61 -0.30
CA CYS A 201 3.68 -18.86 0.44
C CYS A 201 2.94 -17.52 0.61
N VAL A 202 1.61 -17.52 0.53
CA VAL A 202 0.81 -16.32 0.81
C VAL A 202 0.99 -15.86 2.27
N GLY A 203 1.27 -16.78 3.19
CA GLY A 203 1.56 -16.47 4.60
C GLY A 203 2.83 -15.67 4.85
N MET A 204 3.63 -15.39 3.82
CA MET A 204 4.76 -14.47 3.96
C MET A 204 4.34 -13.00 3.99
N VAL A 205 3.11 -12.68 3.59
CA VAL A 205 2.61 -11.30 3.58
C VAL A 205 2.14 -10.96 4.99
N SER A 206 2.76 -9.97 5.61
CA SER A 206 2.43 -9.52 6.96
C SER A 206 1.08 -8.82 7.00
N ARG A 207 0.48 -8.71 8.19
CA ARG A 207 -0.77 -7.95 8.41
C ARG A 207 -0.62 -6.47 8.02
N ASP A 208 0.55 -5.87 8.27
CA ASP A 208 0.81 -4.45 8.03
C ASP A 208 0.93 -4.19 6.51
N THR A 209 1.54 -5.14 5.77
CA THR A 209 1.57 -5.10 4.30
C THR A 209 0.18 -5.29 3.71
N TRP A 210 -0.61 -6.26 4.21
CA TRP A 210 -2.02 -6.43 3.79
C TRP A 210 -2.86 -5.19 4.08
N PHE A 211 -2.70 -4.59 5.26
CA PHE A 211 -3.38 -3.37 5.64
C PHE A 211 -3.09 -2.23 4.65
N ALA A 212 -1.83 -2.04 4.26
CA ALA A 212 -1.46 -1.04 3.26
C ALA A 212 -2.04 -1.36 1.88
N ILE A 213 -1.95 -2.61 1.42
CA ILE A 213 -2.52 -3.04 0.13
C ILE A 213 -4.03 -2.77 0.09
N LEU A 214 -4.77 -3.17 1.13
CA LEU A 214 -6.22 -3.02 1.21
C LEU A 214 -6.68 -1.57 1.37
N THR A 215 -5.83 -0.70 1.90
CA THR A 215 -6.12 0.73 2.00
C THR A 215 -6.02 1.39 0.61
N ASP A 216 -5.03 0.99 -0.18
CA ASP A 216 -4.75 1.64 -1.47
C ASP A 216 -5.47 1.02 -2.66
N PHE A 217 -5.83 -0.27 -2.59
CA PHE A 217 -6.38 -1.04 -3.72
C PHE A 217 -7.57 -1.89 -3.29
N ASP A 218 -8.66 -1.79 -4.04
CA ASP A 218 -9.88 -2.59 -3.89
C ASP A 218 -9.94 -3.80 -4.84
N ASN A 219 -9.02 -3.88 -5.81
CA ASN A 219 -8.97 -4.87 -6.87
C ASN A 219 -7.85 -5.93 -6.67
N VAL A 220 -7.57 -6.28 -5.42
CA VAL A 220 -6.58 -7.31 -5.07
C VAL A 220 -7.28 -8.53 -4.51
N SER A 221 -6.88 -9.71 -5.00
CA SER A 221 -7.40 -10.99 -4.52
C SER A 221 -6.30 -12.00 -4.25
N VAL A 222 -6.59 -12.98 -3.41
CA VAL A 222 -5.77 -14.16 -3.21
C VAL A 222 -6.28 -15.26 -4.12
N TYR A 223 -5.41 -15.86 -4.94
CA TYR A 223 -5.74 -17.05 -5.73
C TYR A 223 -5.16 -18.30 -5.06
N LEU A 224 -6.04 -19.20 -4.59
CA LEU A 224 -5.67 -20.50 -4.02
C LEU A 224 -6.76 -21.55 -4.33
N PRO A 225 -6.45 -22.62 -5.10
CA PRO A 225 -7.37 -23.73 -5.31
C PRO A 225 -7.75 -24.42 -3.99
N PHE A 226 -9.00 -24.90 -3.91
CA PHE A 226 -9.48 -25.61 -2.72
C PHE A 226 -8.57 -26.78 -2.33
N GLY A 227 -8.20 -26.84 -1.05
CA GLY A 227 -7.37 -27.91 -0.50
C GLY A 227 -5.89 -27.89 -0.92
N VAL A 228 -5.41 -26.83 -1.59
CA VAL A 228 -3.99 -26.69 -1.95
C VAL A 228 -3.07 -26.69 -0.70
N CYS A 229 -3.56 -26.11 0.40
CA CYS A 229 -2.88 -25.99 1.68
C CYS A 229 -2.82 -27.32 2.45
N ASP A 230 -3.85 -28.18 2.37
CA ASP A 230 -3.96 -29.45 3.12
C ASP A 230 -2.78 -30.39 2.89
N LYS A 231 -2.23 -30.39 1.68
CA LYS A 231 -1.10 -31.24 1.26
C LYS A 231 0.20 -30.45 1.14
N CYS A 232 0.24 -29.22 1.62
CA CYS A 232 1.42 -28.37 1.53
C CYS A 232 2.42 -28.71 2.64
N ARG A 233 3.73 -28.61 2.33
CA ARG A 233 4.79 -28.74 3.34
C ARG A 233 4.84 -27.54 4.30
N THR A 234 4.27 -26.41 3.90
CA THR A 234 4.17 -25.20 4.71
C THR A 234 2.92 -25.28 5.61
N THR A 235 2.94 -26.19 6.57
CA THR A 235 1.77 -26.59 7.38
C THR A 235 1.16 -25.46 8.23
N THR A 236 1.97 -24.50 8.65
CA THR A 236 1.56 -23.30 9.40
C THR A 236 1.16 -22.13 8.52
N GLY A 237 1.36 -22.24 7.20
CA GLY A 237 1.20 -21.12 6.27
C GLY A 237 -0.24 -20.67 6.11
N GLU A 238 -1.19 -21.62 6.10
CA GLU A 238 -2.63 -21.32 5.97
C GLU A 238 -3.13 -20.46 7.12
N GLN A 239 -2.89 -20.94 8.35
CA GLN A 239 -3.23 -20.20 9.56
C GLN A 239 -2.59 -18.80 9.55
N THR A 240 -1.32 -18.71 9.15
CA THR A 240 -0.57 -17.44 9.17
C THR A 240 -1.19 -16.39 8.23
N TYR A 241 -1.51 -16.74 6.97
CA TYR A 241 -2.13 -15.75 6.08
C TYR A 241 -3.56 -15.41 6.51
N CYS A 242 -4.33 -16.39 7.00
CA CYS A 242 -5.68 -16.14 7.49
C CYS A 242 -5.67 -15.14 8.65
N ASP A 243 -4.78 -15.32 9.61
CA ASP A 243 -4.66 -14.41 10.76
C ASP A 243 -4.22 -13.00 10.34
N HIS A 244 -3.25 -12.90 9.41
CA HIS A 244 -2.79 -11.61 8.92
C HIS A 244 -3.84 -10.86 8.10
N ILE A 245 -4.55 -11.55 7.21
CA ILE A 245 -5.64 -10.98 6.42
C ILE A 245 -6.78 -10.55 7.35
N ALA A 246 -7.21 -11.41 8.27
CA ALA A 246 -8.31 -11.08 9.18
C ALA A 246 -8.03 -9.82 10.02
N VAL A 247 -6.78 -9.63 10.47
CA VAL A 247 -6.38 -8.40 11.17
C VAL A 247 -6.43 -7.18 10.24
N ALA A 248 -5.90 -7.32 9.02
CA ALA A 248 -5.90 -6.23 8.03
C ALA A 248 -7.33 -5.81 7.64
N GLU A 249 -8.22 -6.77 7.36
CA GLU A 249 -9.64 -6.52 7.06
C GLU A 249 -10.36 -5.86 8.23
N ALA A 250 -10.07 -6.28 9.47
CA ALA A 250 -10.64 -5.63 10.65
C ALA A 250 -10.17 -4.18 10.82
N TRP A 251 -8.95 -3.86 10.38
CA TRP A 251 -8.39 -2.50 10.45
C TRP A 251 -8.82 -1.60 9.30
N THR A 252 -9.04 -2.14 8.09
CA THR A 252 -9.49 -1.35 6.94
C THR A 252 -11.00 -1.30 6.78
N GLY A 253 -11.72 -2.31 7.29
CA GLY A 253 -13.13 -2.55 6.99
C GLY A 253 -13.37 -3.08 5.57
N ALA A 254 -12.31 -3.30 4.78
CA ALA A 254 -12.35 -3.91 3.46
C ALA A 254 -12.13 -5.41 3.54
N THR A 255 -12.49 -6.14 2.47
CA THR A 255 -12.29 -7.60 2.38
C THR A 255 -11.34 -7.93 1.25
N VAL A 256 -10.40 -8.85 1.49
CA VAL A 256 -9.55 -9.40 0.44
C VAL A 256 -10.39 -10.33 -0.42
N GLY A 257 -10.39 -10.12 -1.74
CA GLY A 257 -11.07 -11.06 -2.64
C GLY A 257 -10.37 -12.43 -2.64
N PHE A 258 -11.11 -13.50 -2.88
CA PHE A 258 -10.57 -14.85 -2.91
C PHE A 258 -11.07 -15.58 -4.16
N GLU A 259 -10.13 -16.08 -4.96
CA GLU A 259 -10.43 -16.86 -6.16
C GLU A 259 -9.86 -18.27 -6.03
N SER A 260 -10.65 -19.25 -6.43
CA SER A 260 -10.30 -20.68 -6.29
C SER A 260 -10.24 -21.41 -7.62
N ASP A 261 -10.89 -20.85 -8.65
CA ASP A 261 -10.90 -21.41 -10.00
C ASP A 261 -9.91 -20.64 -10.87
N GLU A 262 -8.97 -21.36 -11.48
CA GLU A 262 -7.98 -20.75 -12.39
C GLU A 262 -8.66 -20.11 -13.61
N SER A 263 -9.80 -20.65 -14.06
CA SER A 263 -10.51 -20.14 -15.23
C SER A 263 -11.26 -18.82 -14.96
N ALA A 264 -11.44 -18.46 -13.70
CA ALA A 264 -12.07 -17.22 -13.28
C ALA A 264 -11.08 -16.05 -13.12
N LEU A 265 -9.78 -16.28 -13.32
CA LEU A 265 -8.76 -15.24 -13.22
C LEU A 265 -8.88 -14.24 -14.38
N ASP A 266 -9.09 -12.97 -14.04
CA ASP A 266 -9.13 -11.85 -15.00
C ASP A 266 -7.71 -11.31 -15.23
N HIS A 267 -7.24 -11.39 -16.48
CA HIS A 267 -5.92 -10.88 -16.89
C HIS A 267 -6.02 -9.64 -17.78
N ASP A 268 -7.18 -9.02 -17.87
CA ASP A 268 -7.39 -7.83 -18.70
C ASP A 268 -6.75 -6.59 -18.06
N LEU A 269 -6.03 -5.85 -18.90
CA LEU A 269 -5.48 -4.55 -18.53
C LEU A 269 -6.61 -3.53 -18.36
N THR A 270 -6.46 -2.63 -17.40
CA THR A 270 -7.41 -1.53 -17.23
C THR A 270 -7.43 -0.66 -18.49
N ARG A 271 -8.60 -0.11 -18.81
CA ARG A 271 -8.76 0.80 -19.95
C ARG A 271 -7.84 2.02 -19.84
N ALA A 272 -7.70 2.55 -18.62
CA ALA A 272 -6.77 3.64 -18.33
C ALA A 272 -5.32 3.26 -18.68
N TYR A 273 -4.90 2.05 -18.33
CA TYR A 273 -3.57 1.55 -18.66
C TYR A 273 -3.40 1.32 -20.18
N LYS A 274 -4.36 0.66 -20.86
CA LYS A 274 -4.34 0.47 -22.32
C LYS A 274 -4.20 1.80 -23.07
N ARG A 275 -4.98 2.81 -22.66
CA ARG A 275 -4.89 4.19 -23.19
C ARG A 275 -3.51 4.80 -22.94
N SER A 276 -2.93 4.60 -21.75
CA SER A 276 -1.60 5.11 -21.43
C SER A 276 -0.50 4.49 -22.30
N GLN A 277 -0.59 3.18 -22.52
CA GLN A 277 0.37 2.44 -23.33
C GLN A 277 0.29 2.89 -24.79
N PHE A 278 -0.92 3.00 -25.35
CA PHE A 278 -1.15 3.50 -26.72
C PHE A 278 -0.59 4.92 -26.94
N LEU A 279 -0.82 5.83 -26.00
CA LEU A 279 -0.27 7.19 -26.07
C LEU A 279 1.27 7.17 -25.99
N SER A 280 1.85 6.37 -25.10
CA SER A 280 3.31 6.27 -24.94
C SER A 280 4.00 5.66 -26.18
N SER A 281 3.42 4.62 -26.80
CA SER A 281 3.93 4.05 -28.04
C SER A 281 3.78 5.00 -29.22
N SER A 282 2.70 5.81 -29.23
CA SER A 282 2.47 6.83 -30.26
C SER A 282 3.46 7.98 -30.14
N VAL A 283 3.87 8.39 -28.93
CA VAL A 283 4.88 9.44 -28.72
C VAL A 283 6.26 8.98 -29.23
N ASN A 284 6.64 7.72 -29.00
CA ASN A 284 7.91 7.17 -29.51
C ASN A 284 7.90 7.01 -31.05
N ALA A 285 6.74 6.75 -31.65
CA ALA A 285 6.57 6.75 -33.11
C ALA A 285 6.47 8.19 -33.70
N ALA A 286 5.93 9.12 -32.92
CA ALA A 286 5.74 10.54 -33.26
C ALA A 286 6.93 11.43 -32.90
N GLU A 287 8.07 10.88 -32.46
CA GLU A 287 9.32 11.62 -32.32
C GLU A 287 9.81 12.22 -33.65
N ARG A 288 9.21 11.82 -34.78
CA ARG A 288 9.44 12.43 -36.10
C ARG A 288 8.43 13.50 -36.49
N LEU A 289 7.29 13.63 -35.80
CA LEU A 289 6.22 14.54 -36.17
C LEU A 289 5.41 14.94 -34.92
N VAL A 290 5.71 16.11 -34.35
CA VAL A 290 4.76 17.20 -34.02
C VAL A 290 5.06 17.91 -32.69
N THR A 291 5.34 19.20 -32.85
CA THR A 291 5.03 20.28 -31.93
C THR A 291 3.51 20.40 -31.71
N ARG A 292 2.96 19.88 -30.61
CA ARG A 292 1.80 20.47 -29.90
C ARG A 292 1.46 19.68 -28.64
N THR A 293 1.50 20.39 -27.52
CA THR A 293 0.95 19.97 -26.23
C THR A 293 -0.56 19.74 -26.37
N THR A 294 -0.97 18.48 -26.31
CA THR A 294 -2.39 18.11 -26.15
C THR A 294 -2.64 17.80 -24.67
N PRO A 295 -3.79 18.23 -24.09
CA PRO A 295 -4.20 17.93 -22.71
C PRO A 295 -4.46 16.43 -22.44
N LEU A 296 -4.17 15.59 -23.44
CA LEU A 296 -4.38 14.15 -23.49
C LEU A 296 -3.23 13.33 -22.88
N LEU A 297 -2.08 13.95 -22.60
CA LEU A 297 -0.94 13.30 -21.92
C LEU A 297 -1.18 13.04 -20.42
N ALA A 298 -2.17 13.71 -19.82
CA ALA A 298 -2.39 13.67 -18.37
C ALA A 298 -2.82 12.29 -17.85
N GLY A 299 -3.58 11.51 -18.63
CA GLY A 299 -4.09 10.20 -18.20
C GLY A 299 -3.01 9.13 -18.15
N ALA A 300 -2.07 9.14 -19.10
CA ALA A 300 -0.94 8.21 -19.13
C ALA A 300 0.09 8.52 -18.04
N GLN A 301 0.33 9.81 -17.81
CA GLN A 301 1.13 10.29 -16.70
C GLN A 301 0.48 9.93 -15.37
N ALA A 302 -0.84 10.01 -15.21
CA ALA A 302 -1.51 9.73 -13.93
C ALA A 302 -1.33 8.29 -13.40
N VAL A 303 -1.28 7.26 -14.26
CA VAL A 303 -1.08 5.86 -13.81
C VAL A 303 0.38 5.59 -13.43
N ALA A 304 1.32 6.06 -14.26
CA ALA A 304 2.75 6.00 -13.94
C ALA A 304 3.10 6.89 -12.73
N ASP A 305 2.41 8.02 -12.59
CA ASP A 305 2.54 8.93 -11.45
C ASP A 305 1.98 8.29 -10.19
N ARG A 306 0.83 7.60 -10.20
CA ARG A 306 0.32 6.89 -9.00
C ARG A 306 1.34 5.89 -8.46
N ILE A 307 1.88 5.02 -9.31
CA ILE A 307 2.90 4.02 -8.92
C ILE A 307 4.16 4.72 -8.36
N ASN A 308 4.63 5.78 -9.02
CA ASN A 308 5.78 6.56 -8.56
C ASN A 308 5.46 7.39 -7.31
N THR A 309 4.21 7.78 -7.08
CA THR A 309 3.77 8.62 -5.96
C THR A 309 3.77 7.81 -4.66
N HIS A 310 3.25 6.57 -4.68
CA HIS A 310 3.30 5.69 -3.50
C HIS A 310 4.74 5.34 -3.11
N ALA A 311 5.59 4.98 -4.09
CA ALA A 311 7.00 4.68 -3.82
C ALA A 311 7.76 5.89 -3.25
N ARG A 312 7.47 7.11 -3.75
CA ARG A 312 8.06 8.37 -3.26
C ARG A 312 7.48 8.80 -1.91
N ALA A 313 6.21 8.52 -1.63
CA ALA A 313 5.55 8.83 -0.36
C ALA A 313 6.20 8.07 0.79
N LEU A 314 6.50 6.77 0.60
CA LEU A 314 7.20 5.97 1.61
C LEU A 314 8.63 6.46 1.88
N ASP A 315 9.38 6.87 0.84
CA ASP A 315 10.71 7.48 1.01
C ASP A 315 10.64 8.85 1.69
N LYS A 316 9.61 9.65 1.36
CA LYS A 316 9.38 10.95 1.98
C LYS A 316 9.00 10.82 3.45
N LEU A 317 8.12 9.86 3.80
CA LEU A 317 7.76 9.56 5.18
C LEU A 317 8.99 9.17 6.00
N GLN A 318 9.90 8.36 5.43
CA GLN A 318 11.18 8.06 6.08
C GLN A 318 11.99 9.32 6.32
N ASN A 319 12.21 10.15 5.30
CA ASN A 319 13.00 11.38 5.46
C ASN A 319 12.36 12.36 6.45
N GLN A 320 11.03 12.43 6.48
CA GLN A 320 10.29 13.25 7.44
C GLN A 320 10.40 12.72 8.86
N LEU A 321 10.42 11.40 9.04
CA LEU A 321 10.69 10.82 10.35
C LEU A 321 12.15 11.02 10.75
N ASP A 322 13.09 10.86 9.83
CA ASP A 322 14.52 11.11 10.09
C ASP A 322 14.79 12.61 10.38
N GLU A 323 14.07 13.53 9.74
CA GLU A 323 14.14 14.98 9.98
C GLU A 323 13.43 15.40 11.28
N SER A 324 12.21 14.90 11.52
CA SER A 324 11.46 15.18 12.76
C SER A 324 12.06 14.49 13.97
N ILE A 325 12.76 13.37 13.76
CA ILE A 325 13.42 12.55 14.77
C ILE A 325 14.93 12.53 14.52
N GLY A 326 15.50 13.71 14.23
CA GLY A 326 16.94 13.99 14.35
C GLY A 326 17.49 13.84 15.78
N ILE A 327 16.84 13.05 16.63
CA ILE A 327 17.21 12.72 18.00
C ILE A 327 17.94 11.38 17.95
N ARG A 328 19.26 11.47 17.77
CA ARG A 328 20.16 10.49 18.38
C ARG A 328 19.71 10.30 19.83
N THR A 329 19.44 9.06 20.25
CA THR A 329 19.21 8.76 21.66
C THR A 329 20.36 9.33 22.49
N THR A 330 20.19 9.46 23.81
CA THR A 330 21.26 9.89 24.72
C THR A 330 22.57 9.11 24.49
N ASN A 331 22.45 7.85 24.06
CA ASN A 331 23.53 6.94 23.70
C ASN A 331 23.96 6.95 22.22
N ASN A 332 23.62 7.99 21.45
CA ASN A 332 23.96 8.16 20.04
C ASN A 332 23.44 7.05 19.10
N ARG A 333 22.42 6.28 19.53
CA ARG A 333 21.74 5.27 18.70
C ARG A 333 20.59 5.92 17.93
N GLN A 334 20.46 5.58 16.65
CA GLN A 334 19.38 6.06 15.79
C GLN A 334 18.20 5.09 15.87
N ALA A 335 17.00 5.61 16.19
CA ALA A 335 15.78 4.82 16.13
C ALA A 335 15.53 4.37 14.70
N MET A 336 15.06 3.14 14.53
CA MET A 336 14.80 2.56 13.20
C MET A 336 13.33 2.22 13.07
N LEU A 337 12.81 2.31 11.85
CA LEU A 337 11.51 1.76 11.49
C LEU A 337 11.68 0.49 10.67
N THR A 338 10.79 -0.47 10.89
CA THR A 338 10.60 -1.61 10.00
C THR A 338 9.90 -1.16 8.71
N GLN A 339 10.05 -1.92 7.63
CA GLN A 339 9.34 -1.68 6.37
C GLN A 339 7.83 -1.85 6.56
N ASP A 340 7.39 -2.87 7.28
CA ASP A 340 5.99 -3.08 7.65
C ASP A 340 5.40 -1.87 8.37
N ARG A 341 6.10 -1.35 9.38
CA ARG A 341 5.64 -0.17 10.11
C ARG A 341 5.54 1.07 9.22
N ARG A 342 6.44 1.21 8.24
CA ARG A 342 6.38 2.31 7.27
C ARG A 342 5.19 2.19 6.34
N LEU A 343 4.88 0.99 5.86
CA LEU A 343 3.70 0.73 5.03
C LEU A 343 2.42 1.08 5.81
N MET A 344 2.33 0.62 7.06
CA MET A 344 1.20 0.94 7.94
C MET A 344 1.05 2.44 8.17
N MET A 345 2.13 3.14 8.50
CA MET A 345 2.09 4.60 8.73
C MET A 345 1.78 5.38 7.45
N GLY A 346 2.26 4.90 6.29
CA GLY A 346 1.92 5.48 4.99
C GLY A 346 0.44 5.35 4.67
N ALA A 347 -0.15 4.18 4.92
CA ALA A 347 -1.59 3.97 4.76
C ALA A 347 -2.42 4.86 5.70
N LEU A 348 -2.03 4.97 6.98
CA LEU A 348 -2.67 5.86 7.95
C LEU A 348 -2.55 7.35 7.60
N GLN A 349 -1.51 7.74 6.87
CA GLN A 349 -1.35 9.11 6.37
C GLN A 349 -2.31 9.41 5.21
N HIS A 350 -2.65 8.41 4.39
CA HIS A 350 -3.60 8.56 3.30
C HIS A 350 -5.05 8.59 3.78
N ASP A 351 -5.37 7.79 4.79
CA ASP A 351 -6.68 7.76 5.43
C ASP A 351 -6.55 7.76 6.97
N GLU A 352 -6.64 8.96 7.55
CA GLU A 352 -6.57 9.15 9.00
C GLU A 352 -7.75 8.51 9.74
N GLY A 353 -8.89 8.29 9.06
CA GLY A 353 -10.08 7.67 9.63
C GLY A 353 -9.87 6.20 10.01
N LEU A 354 -8.87 5.54 9.41
CA LEU A 354 -8.48 4.17 9.75
C LEU A 354 -7.91 4.05 11.18
N ALA A 355 -7.44 5.15 11.78
CA ALA A 355 -6.91 5.16 13.14
C ALA A 355 -7.91 4.65 14.18
N ASP A 356 -9.22 4.83 13.95
CA ASP A 356 -10.28 4.36 14.85
C ASP A 356 -10.44 2.83 14.86
N PHE A 357 -10.04 2.16 13.77
CA PHE A 357 -10.21 0.72 13.56
C PHE A 357 -8.97 -0.08 13.91
N VAL A 358 -7.79 0.51 13.69
CA VAL A 358 -6.52 -0.09 14.08
C VAL A 358 -6.47 -0.28 15.60
N LYS A 359 -6.19 -1.51 16.05
CA LYS A 359 -6.04 -1.86 17.46
C LYS A 359 -4.63 -2.38 17.71
N LEU A 360 -3.80 -1.52 18.30
CA LEU A 360 -2.46 -1.85 18.76
C LEU A 360 -2.33 -1.56 20.25
N GLU A 361 -1.38 -2.23 20.89
CA GLU A 361 -1.00 -1.96 22.27
C GLU A 361 0.41 -1.39 22.35
N ALA A 362 0.62 -0.38 23.17
CA ALA A 362 1.91 0.23 23.45
C ALA A 362 2.33 -0.03 24.90
N PRO A 363 3.64 -0.12 25.19
CA PRO A 363 4.11 -0.14 26.57
C PRO A 363 3.86 1.23 27.22
N VAL A 364 3.26 1.21 28.40
CA VAL A 364 3.10 2.35 29.30
C VAL A 364 3.87 2.05 30.59
N TRP A 365 4.58 3.05 31.12
CA TRP A 365 5.41 2.90 32.31
C TRP A 365 4.85 3.66 33.50
N ASP A 366 5.11 3.13 34.69
CA ASP A 366 4.74 3.72 35.98
C ASP A 366 5.99 4.24 36.69
N SER A 367 6.07 5.57 36.87
CA SER A 367 7.22 6.22 37.49
C SER A 367 7.40 5.90 38.98
N THR A 368 6.37 5.40 39.66
CA THR A 368 6.47 5.03 41.08
C THR A 368 7.09 3.65 41.29
N ARG A 369 7.03 2.78 40.26
CA ARG A 369 7.57 1.42 40.29
C ARG A 369 8.83 1.24 39.46
N CYS A 370 9.05 2.10 38.47
CA CYS A 370 10.22 2.04 37.62
C CYS A 370 11.50 2.37 38.42
N THR A 371 12.43 1.42 38.43
CA THR A 371 13.76 1.58 39.05
C THR A 371 14.80 2.18 38.10
N LEU A 372 14.42 2.50 36.85
CA LEU A 372 15.30 3.01 35.81
C LEU A 372 16.53 2.11 35.55
N CYS A 373 16.36 0.80 35.71
CA CYS A 373 17.44 -0.18 35.53
C CYS A 373 17.97 -0.28 34.08
N GLY A 374 17.19 0.18 33.09
CA GLY A 374 17.60 0.23 31.68
C GLY A 374 17.42 -1.06 30.87
N GLU A 375 16.87 -2.14 31.42
CA GLU A 375 16.72 -3.41 30.68
C GLU A 375 15.77 -3.30 29.47
N CYS A 376 14.72 -2.49 29.60
CA CYS A 376 13.81 -2.19 28.49
C CYS A 376 14.48 -1.39 27.37
N GLU A 377 15.38 -0.45 27.71
CA GLU A 377 16.15 0.35 26.75
C GLU A 377 17.15 -0.54 26.00
N LYS A 378 17.86 -1.42 26.72
CA LYS A 378 18.83 -2.37 26.14
C LYS A 378 18.18 -3.37 25.20
N THR A 379 17.02 -3.90 25.56
CA THR A 379 16.31 -4.92 24.77
C THR A 379 15.60 -4.35 23.55
N CYS A 380 15.27 -3.05 23.53
CA CYS A 380 14.57 -2.42 22.43
C CYS A 380 15.50 -2.20 21.22
N THR A 381 15.53 -3.17 20.29
CA THR A 381 16.39 -3.09 19.08
C THR A 381 15.94 -2.03 18.07
N MET A 382 14.69 -1.54 18.16
CA MET A 382 14.24 -0.36 17.39
C MET A 382 14.67 0.96 18.02
N HIS A 383 15.19 0.93 19.25
CA HIS A 383 15.52 2.11 20.06
C HIS A 383 14.33 3.09 20.22
N ALA A 384 13.13 2.52 20.37
CA ALA A 384 11.91 3.27 20.67
C ALA A 384 11.84 3.72 22.14
N ILE A 385 12.64 3.10 23.01
CA ILE A 385 12.73 3.43 24.44
C ILE A 385 14.08 4.09 24.69
N ASP A 386 14.08 5.20 25.41
CA ASP A 386 15.25 6.00 25.79
C ASP A 386 15.12 6.42 27.26
N ILE A 387 16.22 6.51 27.98
CA ILE A 387 16.25 7.06 29.35
C ILE A 387 17.01 8.38 29.28
N ASP A 388 16.33 9.47 29.61
CA ASP A 388 16.94 10.80 29.55
C ASP A 388 17.97 11.04 30.67
N GLU A 389 18.80 12.07 30.53
CA GLU A 389 19.80 12.47 31.54
C GLU A 389 19.18 12.87 32.89
N ARG A 390 17.87 13.10 32.93
CA ARG A 390 17.10 13.49 34.12
C ARG A 390 16.46 12.28 34.82
N GLY A 391 16.63 11.07 34.28
CA GLY A 391 16.07 9.84 34.84
C GLY A 391 14.59 9.61 34.49
N ASN A 392 14.12 10.07 33.32
CA ASN A 392 12.79 9.75 32.82
C ASN A 392 12.86 8.75 31.66
N LEU A 393 11.97 7.77 31.69
CA LEU A 393 11.82 6.80 30.60
C LEU A 393 10.90 7.40 29.53
N LEU A 394 11.42 7.55 28.31
CA LEU A 394 10.72 8.03 27.13
C LEU A 394 10.41 6.87 26.19
N ILE A 395 9.16 6.78 25.72
CA ILE A 395 8.72 5.79 24.73
C ILE A 395 8.20 6.52 23.50
N ARG A 396 8.88 6.36 22.37
CA ARG A 396 8.48 6.92 21.07
C ARG A 396 7.59 5.92 20.34
N GLN A 397 6.29 6.16 20.35
CA GLN A 397 5.27 5.24 19.83
C GLN A 397 5.41 4.95 18.32
N GLN A 398 5.94 5.90 17.55
CA GLN A 398 6.17 5.76 16.12
C GLN A 398 7.11 4.59 15.80
N PHE A 399 8.18 4.42 16.58
CA PHE A 399 9.19 3.36 16.40
C PHE A 399 8.86 2.08 17.17
N CYS A 400 7.85 2.10 18.03
CA CYS A 400 7.42 0.90 18.73
C CYS A 400 6.71 -0.04 17.76
N THR A 401 7.21 -1.27 17.63
CA THR A 401 6.60 -2.34 16.82
C THR A 401 5.63 -3.20 17.63
N ASN A 402 5.25 -2.74 18.83
CA ASN A 402 4.27 -3.40 19.70
C ASN A 402 4.65 -4.85 20.04
N CYS A 403 5.96 -5.11 20.19
CA CYS A 403 6.52 -6.45 20.32
C CYS A 403 6.53 -7.02 21.74
N ASP A 404 6.05 -6.27 22.75
CA ASP A 404 5.96 -6.59 24.18
C ASP A 404 7.28 -6.95 24.93
N ALA A 405 8.42 -7.03 24.23
CA ALA A 405 9.70 -7.45 24.81
C ALA A 405 10.12 -6.65 26.03
N CYS A 406 9.93 -5.33 26.01
CA CYS A 406 10.25 -4.44 27.13
C CYS A 406 9.49 -4.76 28.43
N VAL A 407 8.26 -5.27 28.32
CA VAL A 407 7.46 -5.70 29.48
C VAL A 407 8.01 -7.01 30.04
N ARG A 408 8.39 -7.94 29.17
CA ARG A 408 8.90 -9.27 29.57
C ARG A 408 10.26 -9.22 30.27
N VAL A 409 11.14 -8.31 29.85
CA VAL A 409 12.47 -8.13 30.47
C VAL A 409 12.45 -7.21 31.68
N CYS A 410 11.32 -6.57 32.00
CA CYS A 410 11.25 -5.64 33.12
C CYS A 410 11.37 -6.43 34.44
N PRO A 411 12.39 -6.16 35.28
CA PRO A 411 12.56 -6.88 36.54
C PRO A 411 11.51 -6.47 37.59
N GLU A 412 10.86 -5.31 37.42
CA GLU A 412 9.88 -4.77 38.35
C GLU A 412 8.45 -5.08 37.88
N PRO A 413 7.69 -5.94 38.59
CA PRO A 413 6.37 -6.35 38.17
C PRO A 413 5.40 -5.18 37.97
N GLY A 414 4.93 -5.06 36.73
CA GLY A 414 3.96 -4.07 36.30
C GLY A 414 4.50 -2.63 36.21
N ALA A 415 5.81 -2.40 36.40
CA ALA A 415 6.41 -1.10 36.10
C ALA A 415 6.26 -0.74 34.62
N LEU A 416 6.19 -1.74 33.73
CA LEU A 416 5.80 -1.62 32.34
C LEU A 416 4.62 -2.57 32.06
N VAL A 417 3.60 -2.09 31.35
CA VAL A 417 2.46 -2.89 30.92
C VAL A 417 2.05 -2.50 29.50
N MET A 418 1.52 -3.46 28.73
CA MET A 418 0.91 -3.16 27.44
C MET A 418 -0.49 -2.58 27.68
N GLN A 419 -0.80 -1.45 27.04
CA GLN A 419 -2.11 -0.81 27.06
C GLN A 419 -2.51 -0.38 25.66
N SER A 420 -3.80 -0.13 25.42
CA SER A 420 -4.29 0.37 24.13
C SER A 420 -3.51 1.61 23.70
N MET A 421 -2.97 1.56 22.48
CA MET A 421 -2.24 2.66 21.85
C MET A 421 -3.23 3.66 21.25
N ASP A 422 -2.88 4.94 21.33
CA ASP A 422 -3.53 5.98 20.54
C ASP A 422 -2.90 6.01 19.14
N ILE A 423 -3.65 5.53 18.15
CA ILE A 423 -3.14 5.35 16.78
C ILE A 423 -2.91 6.68 16.06
N THR A 424 -3.54 7.77 16.51
CA THR A 424 -3.30 9.10 15.92
C THR A 424 -1.84 9.53 16.06
N GLN A 425 -1.09 8.98 17.02
CA GLN A 425 0.35 9.21 17.17
C GLN A 425 1.21 8.59 16.06
N LEU A 426 0.63 7.70 15.27
CA LEU A 426 1.26 7.06 14.10
C LEU A 426 0.95 7.76 12.79
N VAL A 427 0.00 8.70 12.79
CA VAL A 427 -0.29 9.53 11.63
C VAL A 427 0.82 10.56 11.50
N VAL A 428 1.54 10.51 10.37
CA VAL A 428 2.62 11.44 10.07
C VAL A 428 2.08 12.50 9.12
N HIS A 429 1.90 13.71 9.60
CA HIS A 429 1.47 14.80 8.73
C HIS A 429 2.64 15.34 7.90
N ASP A 430 2.46 15.38 6.58
CA ASP A 430 3.46 15.91 5.65
C ASP A 430 3.35 17.43 5.60
N ARG A 431 4.07 18.11 6.50
CA ARG A 431 4.09 19.58 6.58
C ARG A 431 4.43 20.24 5.25
N GLN A 432 5.29 19.63 4.44
CA GLN A 432 5.69 20.18 3.14
C GLN A 432 4.57 20.03 2.10
N ALA A 433 3.86 18.89 2.08
CA ALA A 433 2.70 18.72 1.21
C ALA A 433 1.55 19.63 1.64
N GLU A 434 1.30 19.77 2.94
CA GLU A 434 0.31 20.73 3.45
C GLU A 434 0.64 22.16 3.03
N GLU A 435 1.90 22.58 3.16
CA GLU A 435 2.33 23.91 2.76
C GLU A 435 2.25 24.11 1.24
N ALA A 436 2.65 23.11 0.46
CA ALA A 436 2.52 23.13 -0.99
C ALA A 436 1.05 23.23 -1.43
N GLU A 437 0.14 22.52 -0.78
CA GLU A 437 -1.29 22.59 -1.07
C GLU A 437 -1.88 23.95 -0.65
N ARG A 438 -1.50 24.50 0.51
CA ARG A 438 -1.87 25.87 0.91
C ARG A 438 -1.41 26.90 -0.13
N ILE A 439 -0.20 26.75 -0.66
CA ILE A 439 0.34 27.62 -1.72
C ILE A 439 -0.45 27.42 -3.03
N ARG A 440 -0.77 26.17 -3.41
CA ARG A 440 -1.58 25.88 -4.61
C ARG A 440 -2.97 26.49 -4.53
N ILE A 441 -3.67 26.34 -3.40
CA ILE A 441 -4.99 26.94 -3.16
C ILE A 441 -4.89 28.46 -3.28
N ARG A 442 -3.93 29.10 -2.58
CA ARG A 442 -3.71 30.55 -2.65
C ARG A 442 -3.39 31.03 -4.07
N THR A 443 -2.61 30.25 -4.82
CA THR A 443 -2.25 30.56 -6.22
C THR A 443 -3.46 30.45 -7.13
N ARG A 444 -4.30 29.40 -6.95
CA ARG A 444 -5.54 29.19 -7.70
C ARG A 444 -6.55 30.31 -7.42
N GLU A 445 -6.70 30.73 -6.17
CA GLU A 445 -7.56 31.86 -5.80
C GLU A 445 -7.08 33.18 -6.42
N ARG A 446 -5.76 33.44 -6.39
CA ARG A 446 -5.17 34.64 -7.02
C ARG A 446 -5.37 34.64 -8.53
N ALA A 447 -5.16 33.50 -9.20
CA ALA A 447 -5.42 33.34 -10.63
C ALA A 447 -6.90 33.58 -10.96
N ARG A 448 -7.83 33.06 -10.14
CA ARG A 448 -9.27 33.30 -10.30
C ARG A 448 -9.61 34.78 -10.19
N ARG A 449 -9.09 35.48 -9.17
CA ARG A 449 -9.28 36.93 -9.00
C ARG A 449 -8.74 37.73 -10.19
N MET A 450 -7.55 37.38 -10.70
CA MET A 450 -6.95 38.04 -11.86
C MET A 450 -7.77 37.83 -13.15
N LEU A 451 -8.32 36.63 -13.35
CA LEU A 451 -9.23 36.34 -14.47
C LEU A 451 -10.55 37.11 -14.34
N GLU A 452 -11.11 37.20 -13.14
CA GLU A 452 -12.33 37.98 -12.89
C GLU A 452 -12.09 39.48 -13.13
N THR A 453 -10.97 40.05 -12.68
CA THR A 453 -10.62 41.46 -12.95
C THR A 453 -10.34 41.71 -14.43
N GLY A 454 -9.64 40.79 -15.10
CA GLY A 454 -9.35 40.88 -16.53
C GLY A 454 -10.62 40.80 -17.39
N LYS A 455 -11.56 39.91 -17.04
CA LYS A 455 -12.88 39.83 -17.69
C LYS A 455 -13.67 41.13 -17.53
N LYS A 456 -13.66 41.74 -16.34
CA LYS A 456 -14.33 43.04 -16.12
C LYS A 456 -13.69 44.16 -16.94
N GLN A 457 -12.36 44.24 -16.98
CA GLN A 457 -11.66 45.25 -17.78
C GLN A 457 -11.90 45.08 -19.29
N LEU A 458 -11.90 43.84 -19.78
CA LEU A 458 -12.24 43.54 -21.18
C LEU A 458 -13.71 43.83 -21.49
N GLY A 459 -14.62 43.51 -20.57
CA GLY A 459 -16.04 43.85 -20.70
C GLY A 459 -16.26 45.35 -20.85
N ASN A 460 -15.68 46.15 -19.95
CA ASN A 460 -15.74 47.60 -20.02
C ASN A 460 -15.11 48.16 -21.30
N LEU A 461 -14.04 47.54 -21.82
CA LEU A 461 -13.40 47.95 -23.07
C LEU A 461 -14.30 47.67 -24.28
N VAL A 462 -14.96 46.51 -24.32
CA VAL A 462 -15.92 46.16 -25.38
C VAL A 462 -17.11 47.13 -25.36
N GLU A 463 -17.67 47.41 -24.19
CA GLU A 463 -18.78 48.36 -24.01
C GLU A 463 -18.39 49.77 -24.48
N SER A 464 -17.19 50.25 -24.14
CA SER A 464 -16.69 51.55 -24.63
C SER A 464 -16.49 51.60 -26.14
N LEU A 465 -16.12 50.48 -26.77
CA LEU A 465 -15.97 50.42 -28.23
C LEU A 465 -17.33 50.42 -28.93
N GLU A 466 -18.32 49.70 -28.38
CA GLU A 466 -19.71 49.73 -28.86
C GLU A 466 -20.30 51.14 -28.78
N GLU A 467 -20.14 51.83 -27.65
CA GLU A 467 -20.56 53.23 -27.47
C GLU A 467 -19.92 54.16 -28.52
N THR A 468 -18.59 54.08 -28.72
CA THR A 468 -17.93 54.93 -29.74
C THR A 468 -18.38 54.62 -31.17
N THR A 469 -18.77 53.37 -31.47
CA THR A 469 -19.32 53.04 -32.79
C THR A 469 -20.75 53.55 -32.99
N GLU A 470 -21.56 53.57 -31.93
CA GLU A 470 -22.90 54.16 -31.96
C GLU A 470 -22.84 55.69 -32.07
N GLU A 471 -21.94 56.34 -31.32
CA GLU A 471 -21.70 57.79 -31.43
C GLU A 471 -21.19 58.17 -32.83
N ALA A 472 -20.24 57.41 -33.41
CA ALA A 472 -19.78 57.64 -34.78
C ALA A 472 -20.90 57.41 -35.83
N ALA A 473 -21.80 56.46 -35.59
CA ALA A 473 -22.97 56.23 -36.46
C ALA A 473 -24.02 57.36 -36.34
N GLN A 474 -24.17 57.96 -35.16
CA GLN A 474 -25.05 59.11 -34.96
C GLN A 474 -24.48 60.40 -35.54
N GLU A 475 -23.17 60.66 -35.39
CA GLU A 475 -22.52 61.83 -36.00
C GLU A 475 -22.58 61.77 -37.54
N THR A 476 -22.32 60.60 -38.13
CA THR A 476 -22.44 60.42 -39.59
C THR A 476 -23.89 60.55 -40.10
N ALA A 477 -24.89 60.16 -39.30
CA ALA A 477 -26.30 60.38 -39.62
C ALA A 477 -26.72 61.85 -39.51
N GLU A 478 -26.23 62.59 -38.50
CA GLU A 478 -26.47 64.03 -38.37
C GLU A 478 -25.76 64.85 -39.46
N GLU A 479 -24.55 64.48 -39.85
CA GLU A 479 -23.81 65.13 -40.94
C GLU A 479 -24.52 64.92 -42.29
N ALA A 480 -25.04 63.71 -42.55
CA ALA A 480 -25.86 63.42 -43.73
C ALA A 480 -27.20 64.20 -43.75
N LEU A 481 -27.77 64.54 -42.58
CA LEU A 481 -28.97 65.39 -42.49
C LEU A 481 -28.67 66.88 -42.69
N ARG A 482 -27.45 67.35 -42.40
CA ARG A 482 -27.04 68.75 -42.64
C ARG A 482 -26.66 69.04 -44.09
N GLU A 483 -26.26 68.03 -44.86
CA GLU A 483 -25.96 68.16 -46.30
C GLU A 483 -27.19 67.94 -47.21
N ALA A 484 -28.38 67.72 -46.64
CA ALA A 484 -29.61 67.63 -47.42
C ALA A 484 -29.96 69.00 -48.06
N PRO A 485 -30.03 69.11 -49.40
CA PRO A 485 -30.34 70.37 -50.06
C PRO A 485 -31.78 70.82 -49.76
N GLU A 486 -31.94 72.09 -49.38
CA GLU A 486 -33.25 72.76 -49.34
C GLU A 486 -33.84 72.79 -50.75
N ASP A 487 -34.83 71.94 -51.00
CA ASP A 487 -35.63 71.96 -52.22
C ASP A 487 -36.39 73.29 -52.28
N LYS A 488 -35.99 74.13 -53.23
CA LYS A 488 -36.75 75.29 -53.69
C LYS A 488 -37.73 74.81 -54.76
N ASP A 489 -39.01 74.89 -54.46
CA ASP A 489 -40.07 75.28 -55.41
C ASP A 489 -41.30 75.81 -54.67
#